data_AF-R9P970-F1
#
_entry.id   AF-R9P970-F1
#
_cell.length_a   1.000
_cell.length_b   1.000
_cell.length_c   1.000
_cell.angle_alpha   90.00
_cell.angle_beta   90.00
_cell.angle_gamma   90.00
#
_symmetry.space_group_name_H-M   'P 1'
#
loop_
_entity.id
_entity.type
_entity.pdbx_description
1 polymer ?
#
loop_
_entity_poly.entity_id
_entity_poly.type
_entity_poly.pdbx_seq_one_letter_code
_entity_poly.pdbx_strand_id
1 'polypeptide(L)'
;MSQQTPLAYAVAQWLQQSSASVPADQKAKLQQAAKSVSEAFGVDTSSSEQQAKYGSGPGLQAIFDIFLKTQAKMGGAAPAPAASTSSSSSSAAPAAAAPAAAATPSAEDLAKAEQLKAEGNKAMSAKDYGAAIEAYGKAIELNANSPVYFSNRAAAFSQIGQHDQAIDDAKQASKIDPKFGKAYSRLGHALFSSGRYEEAVEAYQKGVEVDPSNEVLKKGLAASKEQLSSSSSSSTAAAGNTSSSRDAVSPPTSGGADAGAGGFPNFGGDAGGMPDLAAMMNNPMIAQMAQNLMSNPDSLASLMNNPMLRQAAERFGGGGGMPDMNAMMNDPALRDMARNFMGGAGRGAGGAGQGGNNNNMYG
;
A
#
# COMPACT_ATOMS: atom_id res chain seq x y z
N MET A 1 -26.55 -13.79 -44.84
CA MET A 1 -25.09 -13.57 -44.88
C MET A 1 -24.67 -13.01 -43.53
N SER A 2 -23.47 -13.31 -43.02
CA SER A 2 -23.13 -13.04 -41.62
C SER A 2 -22.88 -11.55 -41.33
N GLN A 3 -23.38 -11.08 -40.18
CA GLN A 3 -23.03 -9.77 -39.60
C GLN A 3 -21.52 -9.65 -39.29
N GLN A 4 -20.80 -10.76 -39.24
CA GLN A 4 -19.37 -10.81 -38.93
C GLN A 4 -18.47 -10.63 -40.17
N THR A 5 -18.99 -10.78 -41.39
CA THR A 5 -18.20 -10.67 -42.64
C THR A 5 -17.51 -9.30 -42.80
N PRO A 6 -18.15 -8.14 -42.51
CA PRO A 6 -17.46 -6.84 -42.56
C PRO A 6 -16.35 -6.71 -41.50
N LEU A 7 -16.54 -7.29 -40.31
CA LEU A 7 -15.54 -7.28 -39.25
C LEU A 7 -14.33 -8.15 -39.61
N ALA A 8 -14.56 -9.34 -40.19
CA ALA A 8 -13.49 -10.20 -40.69
C ALA A 8 -12.68 -9.52 -41.81
N TYR A 9 -13.33 -8.77 -42.71
CA TYR A 9 -12.65 -7.92 -43.70
C TYR A 9 -11.75 -6.86 -43.03
N ALA A 10 -12.28 -6.13 -42.04
CA ALA A 10 -11.51 -5.12 -41.31
C ALA A 10 -10.32 -5.71 -40.53
N VAL A 11 -10.47 -6.92 -39.93
CA VAL A 11 -9.38 -7.65 -39.26
C VAL A 11 -8.30 -8.06 -40.27
N ALA A 12 -8.67 -8.71 -41.37
CA ALA A 12 -7.71 -9.16 -42.38
C ALA A 12 -6.96 -7.99 -43.04
N GLN A 13 -7.69 -6.91 -43.36
CA GLN A 13 -7.10 -5.68 -43.91
C GLN A 13 -6.11 -5.03 -42.91
N TRP A 14 -6.47 -4.94 -41.63
CA TRP A 14 -5.58 -4.40 -40.59
C TRP A 14 -4.32 -5.25 -40.42
N LEU A 15 -4.44 -6.57 -40.28
CA LEU A 15 -3.30 -7.49 -40.18
C LEU A 15 -2.35 -7.36 -41.38
N GLN A 16 -2.91 -7.21 -42.59
CA GLN A 16 -2.13 -7.06 -43.82
C GLN A 16 -1.42 -5.69 -43.89
N GLN A 17 -2.04 -4.61 -43.40
CA GLN A 17 -1.39 -3.30 -43.24
C GLN A 17 -0.28 -3.34 -42.17
N SER A 18 -0.53 -3.92 -41.00
CA SER A 18 0.47 -4.11 -39.94
C SER A 18 1.66 -4.96 -40.40
N SER A 19 1.48 -5.87 -41.35
CA SER A 19 2.58 -6.65 -41.95
C SER A 19 3.62 -5.81 -42.73
N ALA A 20 3.35 -4.53 -42.98
CA ALA A 20 4.28 -3.59 -43.59
C ALA A 20 5.24 -2.92 -42.59
N SER A 21 4.86 -2.79 -41.32
CA SER A 21 5.61 -2.07 -40.28
C SER A 21 6.34 -2.99 -39.28
N VAL A 22 6.49 -4.27 -39.62
CA VAL A 22 6.85 -5.36 -38.68
C VAL A 22 8.00 -6.23 -39.22
N PRO A 23 8.95 -6.69 -38.38
CA PRO A 23 10.10 -7.51 -38.81
C PRO A 23 9.71 -8.82 -39.53
N ALA A 24 10.60 -9.32 -40.40
CA ALA A 24 10.32 -10.42 -41.33
C ALA A 24 9.76 -11.72 -40.68
N ASP A 25 10.28 -12.12 -39.51
CA ASP A 25 9.80 -13.28 -38.75
C ASP A 25 8.32 -13.13 -38.32
N GLN A 26 7.94 -11.93 -37.88
CA GLN A 26 6.58 -11.62 -37.45
C GLN A 26 5.67 -11.32 -38.65
N LYS A 27 6.21 -10.76 -39.74
CA LYS A 27 5.50 -10.51 -40.99
C LYS A 27 4.88 -11.78 -41.57
N ALA A 28 5.63 -12.88 -41.60
CA ALA A 28 5.12 -14.18 -42.04
C ALA A 28 3.93 -14.64 -41.18
N LYS A 29 4.02 -14.48 -39.85
CA LYS A 29 2.98 -14.86 -38.89
C LYS A 29 1.71 -14.00 -39.03
N LEU A 30 1.86 -12.69 -39.25
CA LEU A 30 0.74 -11.78 -39.54
C LEU A 30 0.07 -12.08 -40.89
N GLN A 31 0.85 -12.41 -41.93
CA GLN A 31 0.31 -12.78 -43.23
C GLN A 31 -0.42 -14.14 -43.19
N GLN A 32 0.10 -15.11 -42.43
CA GLN A 32 -0.59 -16.37 -42.16
C GLN A 32 -1.91 -16.14 -41.39
N ALA A 33 -1.90 -15.32 -40.34
CA ALA A 33 -3.10 -14.98 -39.58
C ALA A 33 -4.16 -14.26 -40.45
N ALA A 34 -3.75 -13.28 -41.27
CA ALA A 34 -4.64 -12.61 -42.22
C ALA A 34 -5.27 -13.61 -43.20
N LYS A 35 -4.45 -14.50 -43.77
CA LYS A 35 -4.93 -15.56 -44.67
C LYS A 35 -5.93 -16.50 -43.99
N SER A 36 -5.65 -16.95 -42.76
CA SER A 36 -6.58 -17.82 -42.02
C SER A 36 -7.91 -17.15 -41.68
N VAL A 37 -7.91 -15.84 -41.38
CA VAL A 37 -9.16 -15.07 -41.21
C VAL A 37 -9.93 -14.95 -42.52
N SER A 38 -9.24 -14.64 -43.63
CA SER A 38 -9.82 -14.59 -44.97
C SER A 38 -10.47 -15.93 -45.37
N GLU A 39 -9.76 -17.05 -45.21
CA GLU A 39 -10.25 -18.40 -45.51
C GLU A 39 -11.42 -18.81 -44.61
N ALA A 40 -11.35 -18.57 -43.29
CA ALA A 40 -12.39 -18.97 -42.34
C ALA A 40 -13.73 -18.24 -42.52
N PHE A 41 -13.72 -17.00 -43.04
CA PHE A 41 -14.93 -16.19 -43.22
C PHE A 41 -15.36 -16.01 -44.69
N GLY A 42 -14.63 -16.59 -45.66
CA GLY A 42 -14.93 -16.44 -47.09
C GLY A 42 -14.67 -15.03 -47.63
N VAL A 43 -13.67 -14.35 -47.07
CA VAL A 43 -13.37 -12.94 -47.31
C VAL A 43 -12.10 -12.81 -48.14
N ASP A 44 -12.08 -11.91 -49.12
CA ASP A 44 -10.87 -11.59 -49.89
C ASP A 44 -10.58 -10.09 -49.83
N THR A 45 -9.47 -9.73 -49.20
CA THR A 45 -8.95 -8.35 -49.11
C THR A 45 -8.44 -7.82 -50.44
N SER A 46 -8.19 -8.71 -51.41
CA SER A 46 -7.75 -8.40 -52.79
C SER A 46 -8.91 -8.13 -53.75
N SER A 47 -10.13 -8.53 -53.39
CA SER A 47 -11.32 -8.39 -54.24
C SER A 47 -11.88 -6.98 -54.17
N SER A 48 -11.85 -6.27 -55.30
CA SER A 48 -12.41 -4.92 -55.46
C SER A 48 -13.90 -4.85 -55.08
N GLU A 49 -14.68 -5.91 -55.35
CA GLU A 49 -16.09 -5.97 -54.95
C GLU A 49 -16.28 -6.00 -53.43
N GLN A 50 -15.44 -6.77 -52.72
CA GLN A 50 -15.47 -6.80 -51.25
C GLN A 50 -14.90 -5.51 -50.65
N GLN A 51 -13.90 -4.90 -51.30
CA GLN A 51 -13.35 -3.60 -50.89
C GLN A 51 -14.39 -2.49 -51.02
N ALA A 52 -15.16 -2.42 -52.11
CA ALA A 52 -16.25 -1.45 -52.26
C ALA A 52 -17.37 -1.65 -51.23
N LYS A 53 -17.66 -2.92 -50.87
CA LYS A 53 -18.78 -3.32 -50.00
C LYS A 53 -18.47 -3.24 -48.50
N TYR A 54 -17.22 -3.44 -48.09
CA TYR A 54 -16.81 -3.51 -46.67
C TYR A 54 -15.64 -2.57 -46.33
N GLY A 55 -14.75 -2.26 -47.27
CA GLY A 55 -13.58 -1.38 -47.08
C GLY A 55 -13.90 0.11 -46.98
N SER A 56 -15.18 0.49 -47.08
CA SER A 56 -15.71 1.83 -46.83
C SER A 56 -16.21 2.04 -45.39
N GLY A 57 -16.18 0.99 -44.56
CA GLY A 57 -16.50 1.09 -43.13
C GLY A 57 -15.40 1.78 -42.31
N PRO A 58 -15.70 2.22 -41.07
CA PRO A 58 -14.66 2.65 -40.14
C PRO A 58 -13.65 1.51 -39.94
N GLY A 59 -12.34 1.82 -40.04
CA GLY A 59 -11.29 0.84 -39.80
C GLY A 59 -11.33 0.26 -38.39
N LEU A 60 -10.68 -0.90 -38.17
CA LEU A 60 -10.82 -1.65 -36.91
C LEU A 60 -10.53 -0.84 -35.64
N GLN A 61 -9.57 0.10 -35.69
CA GLN A 61 -9.31 1.05 -34.62
C GLN A 61 -10.53 1.94 -34.31
N ALA A 62 -11.19 2.48 -35.34
CA ALA A 62 -12.39 3.31 -35.17
C ALA A 62 -13.61 2.49 -34.72
N ILE A 63 -13.73 1.21 -35.13
CA ILE A 63 -14.73 0.28 -34.56
C ILE A 63 -14.48 0.09 -33.06
N PHE A 64 -13.22 -0.11 -32.65
CA PHE A 64 -12.83 -0.26 -31.26
C PHE A 64 -13.03 1.03 -30.45
N ASP A 65 -12.69 2.20 -31.00
CA ASP A 65 -12.94 3.50 -30.37
C ASP A 65 -14.44 3.79 -30.21
N ILE A 66 -15.27 3.38 -31.19
CA ILE A 66 -16.74 3.44 -31.09
C ILE A 66 -17.25 2.47 -30.03
N PHE A 67 -16.71 1.25 -29.95
CA PHE A 67 -17.04 0.29 -28.91
C PHE A 67 -16.73 0.85 -27.51
N LEU A 68 -15.51 1.37 -27.28
CA LEU A 68 -15.10 1.97 -26.01
C LEU A 68 -15.96 3.19 -25.66
N LYS A 69 -16.23 4.09 -26.61
CA LYS A 69 -17.09 5.27 -26.39
C LYS A 69 -18.55 4.88 -26.11
N THR A 70 -19.06 3.83 -26.72
CA THR A 70 -20.39 3.28 -26.44
C THR A 70 -20.43 2.60 -25.07
N GLN A 71 -19.41 1.81 -24.71
CA GLN A 71 -19.29 1.16 -23.40
C GLN A 71 -19.24 2.20 -22.27
N ALA A 72 -18.38 3.22 -22.41
CA ALA A 72 -18.27 4.33 -21.47
C ALA A 72 -19.57 5.15 -21.34
N LYS A 73 -20.40 5.18 -22.38
CA LYS A 73 -21.68 5.92 -22.40
C LYS A 73 -22.88 5.09 -21.93
N MET A 74 -22.81 3.75 -21.92
CA MET A 74 -23.91 2.88 -21.49
C MET A 74 -23.80 2.36 -20.04
N GLY A 75 -22.69 2.63 -19.33
CA GLY A 75 -22.66 2.56 -17.86
C GLY A 75 -23.04 1.22 -17.23
N GLY A 76 -22.68 0.09 -17.87
CA GLY A 76 -23.08 -1.25 -17.43
C GLY A 76 -22.04 -2.34 -17.72
N ALA A 77 -21.89 -3.22 -16.74
CA ALA A 77 -20.99 -4.38 -16.64
C ALA A 77 -20.51 -5.05 -17.95
N ALA A 78 -19.20 -5.31 -18.03
CA ALA A 78 -18.64 -6.29 -18.96
C ALA A 78 -18.61 -7.69 -18.30
N PRO A 79 -19.08 -8.75 -18.96
CA PRO A 79 -18.82 -10.12 -18.52
C PRO A 79 -17.39 -10.54 -18.92
N ALA A 80 -16.74 -11.34 -18.08
CA ALA A 80 -15.52 -12.05 -18.44
C ALA A 80 -15.80 -13.18 -19.46
N PRO A 81 -14.76 -13.68 -20.14
CA PRO A 81 -14.47 -15.10 -19.92
C PRO A 81 -12.98 -15.48 -19.84
N ALA A 82 -12.72 -16.44 -18.94
CA ALA A 82 -11.74 -17.53 -19.01
C ALA A 82 -10.29 -17.31 -19.52
N ALA A 83 -9.36 -17.47 -18.57
CA ALA A 83 -8.14 -18.30 -18.60
C ALA A 83 -8.03 -19.34 -19.75
N SER A 84 -6.84 -19.76 -20.25
CA SER A 84 -5.42 -19.61 -19.83
C SER A 84 -4.50 -19.89 -21.06
N THR A 85 -3.16 -20.11 -21.07
CA THR A 85 -2.14 -20.61 -20.11
C THR A 85 -0.72 -20.02 -20.37
N SER A 86 0.27 -20.45 -19.55
CA SER A 86 1.71 -20.62 -19.82
C SER A 86 2.38 -19.87 -20.99
N SER A 87 3.31 -18.91 -20.81
CA SER A 87 4.68 -19.01 -20.22
C SER A 87 5.68 -19.82 -21.08
N SER A 88 6.95 -19.42 -21.30
CA SER A 88 7.78 -18.35 -20.71
C SER A 88 9.01 -17.98 -21.58
N SER A 89 9.70 -16.87 -21.24
CA SER A 89 11.13 -16.54 -21.55
C SER A 89 11.57 -16.34 -23.02
N SER A 90 12.52 -15.46 -23.37
CA SER A 90 13.29 -14.46 -22.58
C SER A 90 13.94 -13.37 -23.45
N SER A 91 14.08 -12.17 -22.89
CA SER A 91 15.18 -11.18 -23.08
C SER A 91 15.87 -11.03 -24.45
N ALA A 92 15.66 -9.88 -25.11
CA ALA A 92 16.73 -8.88 -25.34
C ALA A 92 16.18 -7.55 -25.90
N ALA A 93 16.67 -6.43 -25.37
CA ALA A 93 16.65 -5.09 -26.00
C ALA A 93 18.11 -4.74 -26.40
N PRO A 94 18.41 -3.75 -27.28
CA PRO A 94 17.98 -2.35 -27.13
C PRO A 94 17.69 -1.53 -28.41
N ALA A 95 17.14 -0.32 -28.21
CA ALA A 95 17.18 0.86 -29.11
C ALA A 95 16.53 0.77 -30.51
N ALA A 96 16.10 1.85 -31.19
CA ALA A 96 15.65 3.23 -30.88
C ALA A 96 15.31 3.88 -32.25
N ALA A 97 14.46 4.89 -32.45
CA ALA A 97 13.39 5.56 -31.71
C ALA A 97 12.48 6.20 -32.81
N ALA A 98 11.14 6.10 -32.77
CA ALA A 98 10.18 7.00 -32.10
C ALA A 98 10.05 8.41 -32.76
N PRO A 99 9.03 9.26 -32.47
CA PRO A 99 7.95 9.07 -31.50
C PRO A 99 6.52 9.42 -31.99
N ALA A 100 5.53 8.95 -31.23
CA ALA A 100 4.21 9.59 -31.11
C ALA A 100 3.74 9.52 -29.64
N ALA A 101 4.32 10.38 -28.80
CA ALA A 101 3.87 10.70 -27.44
C ALA A 101 3.51 9.51 -26.50
N ALA A 102 4.49 8.63 -26.24
CA ALA A 102 4.67 8.24 -24.83
C ALA A 102 5.23 9.48 -24.12
N ALA A 103 4.37 10.21 -23.39
CA ALA A 103 4.84 11.31 -22.57
C ALA A 103 5.71 10.72 -21.44
N THR A 104 7.01 11.02 -21.45
CA THR A 104 7.74 11.11 -20.18
C THR A 104 6.97 12.11 -19.33
N PRO A 105 6.39 11.71 -18.18
CA PRO A 105 5.55 12.61 -17.39
C PRO A 105 6.35 13.87 -17.09
N SER A 106 5.77 15.03 -17.41
CA SER A 106 6.53 16.28 -17.32
C SER A 106 6.93 16.56 -15.87
N ALA A 107 7.87 17.47 -15.65
CA ALA A 107 8.22 17.89 -14.29
C ALA A 107 6.99 18.42 -13.53
N GLU A 108 6.01 19.00 -14.25
CA GLU A 108 4.73 19.47 -13.71
C GLU A 108 3.78 18.29 -13.40
N ASP A 109 3.66 17.30 -14.29
CA ASP A 109 2.84 16.10 -14.04
C ASP A 109 3.37 15.28 -12.86
N LEU A 110 4.70 15.16 -12.74
CA LEU A 110 5.37 14.49 -11.62
C LEU A 110 5.15 15.25 -10.30
N ALA A 111 5.31 16.58 -10.30
CA ALA A 111 5.02 17.40 -9.12
C ALA A 111 3.53 17.31 -8.70
N LYS A 112 2.62 17.28 -9.67
CA LYS A 112 1.18 17.13 -9.45
C LYS A 112 0.79 15.73 -8.99
N ALA A 113 1.44 14.68 -9.48
CA ALA A 113 1.26 13.30 -8.99
C ALA A 113 1.75 13.16 -7.54
N GLU A 114 2.85 13.82 -7.17
CA GLU A 114 3.35 13.88 -5.80
C GLU A 114 2.43 14.70 -4.87
N GLN A 115 1.83 15.79 -5.36
CA GLN A 115 0.79 16.53 -4.65
C GLN A 115 -0.47 15.67 -4.42
N LEU A 116 -0.93 14.94 -5.43
CA LEU A 116 -2.07 14.02 -5.33
C LEU A 116 -1.78 12.83 -4.41
N LYS A 117 -0.54 12.32 -4.36
CA LYS A 117 -0.12 11.37 -3.31
C LYS A 117 -0.21 12.01 -1.92
N ALA A 118 0.22 13.26 -1.74
CA ALA A 118 0.14 13.94 -0.45
C ALA A 118 -1.33 14.17 0.00
N GLU A 119 -2.21 14.49 -0.94
CA GLU A 119 -3.67 14.57 -0.72
C GLU A 119 -4.27 13.20 -0.35
N GLY A 120 -3.92 12.14 -1.08
CA GLY A 120 -4.33 10.77 -0.76
C GLY A 120 -3.80 10.30 0.60
N ASN A 121 -2.57 10.66 0.96
CA ASN A 121 -2.00 10.37 2.29
C ASN A 121 -2.79 11.11 3.39
N LYS A 122 -3.19 12.37 3.16
CA LYS A 122 -4.04 13.13 4.09
C LYS A 122 -5.42 12.50 4.25
N ALA A 123 -6.02 12.04 3.15
CA ALA A 123 -7.30 11.33 3.16
C ALA A 123 -7.21 9.99 3.92
N MET A 124 -6.14 9.21 3.72
CA MET A 124 -5.85 8.00 4.50
C MET A 124 -5.76 8.28 6.01
N SER A 125 -5.06 9.34 6.42
CA SER A 125 -4.98 9.75 7.84
C SER A 125 -6.32 10.23 8.40
N ALA A 126 -7.19 10.82 7.57
CA ALA A 126 -8.57 11.16 7.92
C ALA A 126 -9.53 9.95 7.91
N LYS A 127 -9.06 8.77 7.48
CA LYS A 127 -9.86 7.55 7.20
C LYS A 127 -10.89 7.72 6.07
N ASP A 128 -10.75 8.76 5.24
CA ASP A 128 -11.50 8.89 3.99
C ASP A 128 -10.79 8.06 2.91
N TYR A 129 -11.06 6.76 2.93
CA TYR A 129 -10.47 5.82 1.99
C TYR A 129 -10.99 6.03 0.56
N GLY A 130 -12.18 6.61 0.38
CA GLY A 130 -12.75 6.93 -0.94
C GLY A 130 -11.97 8.05 -1.63
N ALA A 131 -11.81 9.20 -0.95
CA ALA A 131 -10.99 10.30 -1.46
C ALA A 131 -9.52 9.88 -1.63
N ALA A 132 -8.99 9.00 -0.77
CA ALA A 132 -7.66 8.43 -0.94
C ALA A 132 -7.53 7.61 -2.25
N ILE A 133 -8.49 6.73 -2.54
CA ILE A 133 -8.50 5.92 -3.78
C ILE A 133 -8.54 6.82 -5.01
N GLU A 134 -9.38 7.85 -5.01
CA GLU A 134 -9.43 8.84 -6.10
C GLU A 134 -8.11 9.60 -6.28
N ALA A 135 -7.52 10.11 -5.20
CA ALA A 135 -6.30 10.91 -5.25
C ALA A 135 -5.11 10.07 -5.75
N TYR A 136 -4.94 8.84 -5.27
CA TYR A 136 -3.92 7.93 -5.81
C TYR A 136 -4.23 7.48 -7.24
N GLY A 137 -5.51 7.34 -7.62
CA GLY A 137 -5.91 7.08 -9.01
C GLY A 137 -5.45 8.18 -9.96
N LYS A 138 -5.74 9.44 -9.63
CA LYS A 138 -5.30 10.62 -10.38
C LYS A 138 -3.76 10.75 -10.41
N ALA A 139 -3.06 10.33 -9.35
CA ALA A 139 -1.59 10.25 -9.34
C ALA A 139 -1.04 9.16 -10.28
N ILE A 140 -1.72 8.01 -10.39
CA ILE A 140 -1.39 6.92 -11.32
C ILE A 140 -1.64 7.31 -12.77
N GLU A 141 -2.71 8.06 -13.05
CA GLU A 141 -2.99 8.61 -14.40
C GLU A 141 -1.88 9.53 -14.90
N LEU A 142 -1.28 10.33 -14.00
CA LEU A 142 -0.15 11.21 -14.33
C LEU A 142 1.20 10.47 -14.34
N ASN A 143 1.39 9.45 -13.50
CA ASN A 143 2.63 8.68 -13.45
C ASN A 143 2.37 7.22 -13.00
N ALA A 144 2.11 6.36 -13.97
CA ALA A 144 1.90 4.92 -13.79
C ALA A 144 3.18 4.12 -13.46
N ASN A 145 4.35 4.77 -13.35
CA ASN A 145 5.63 4.14 -13.05
C ASN A 145 6.05 4.26 -11.57
N SER A 146 5.18 4.78 -10.70
CA SER A 146 5.41 4.89 -9.26
C SER A 146 4.81 3.69 -8.50
N PRO A 147 5.61 2.77 -7.93
CA PRO A 147 5.07 1.63 -7.18
C PRO A 147 4.40 2.06 -5.87
N VAL A 148 4.74 3.26 -5.37
CA VAL A 148 4.19 3.86 -4.15
C VAL A 148 2.71 4.18 -4.31
N TYR A 149 2.27 4.72 -5.45
CA TYR A 149 0.87 5.11 -5.62
C TYR A 149 -0.05 3.87 -5.63
N PHE A 150 0.33 2.82 -6.37
CA PHE A 150 -0.36 1.53 -6.35
C PHE A 150 -0.36 0.90 -4.95
N SER A 151 0.78 0.86 -4.26
CA SER A 151 0.86 0.31 -2.89
C SER A 151 0.03 1.10 -1.86
N ASN A 152 -0.15 2.40 -2.05
CA ASN A 152 -0.98 3.22 -1.16
C ASN A 152 -2.48 3.09 -1.52
N ARG A 153 -2.82 2.96 -2.81
CA ARG A 153 -4.19 2.69 -3.24
C ARG A 153 -4.66 1.28 -2.86
N ALA A 154 -3.78 0.28 -2.95
CA ALA A 154 -4.00 -1.07 -2.40
C ALA A 154 -4.26 -1.04 -0.88
N ALA A 155 -3.57 -0.17 -0.14
CA ALA A 155 -3.84 0.03 1.28
C ALA A 155 -5.26 0.58 1.50
N ALA A 156 -5.65 1.61 0.74
CA ALA A 156 -6.99 2.20 0.82
C ALA A 156 -8.10 1.19 0.48
N PHE A 157 -7.93 0.42 -0.61
CA PHE A 157 -8.84 -0.66 -0.99
C PHE A 157 -8.95 -1.74 0.10
N SER A 158 -7.84 -2.12 0.75
CA SER A 158 -7.87 -3.08 1.87
C SER A 158 -8.72 -2.57 3.04
N GLN A 159 -8.67 -1.28 3.35
CA GLN A 159 -9.41 -0.69 4.47
C GLN A 159 -10.94 -0.63 4.25
N ILE A 160 -11.42 -0.81 3.01
CA ILE A 160 -12.85 -0.85 2.65
C ILE A 160 -13.31 -2.24 2.17
N GLY A 161 -12.52 -3.29 2.41
CA GLY A 161 -12.86 -4.67 2.03
C GLY A 161 -12.76 -4.99 0.54
N GLN A 162 -12.27 -4.06 -0.30
CA GLN A 162 -12.10 -4.27 -1.75
C GLN A 162 -10.79 -5.03 -2.05
N HIS A 163 -10.69 -6.23 -1.48
CA HIS A 163 -9.43 -6.98 -1.41
C HIS A 163 -8.89 -7.39 -2.79
N ASP A 164 -9.73 -7.76 -3.77
CA ASP A 164 -9.22 -8.10 -5.12
C ASP A 164 -8.63 -6.88 -5.85
N GLN A 165 -9.20 -5.68 -5.67
CA GLN A 165 -8.62 -4.44 -6.20
C GLN A 165 -7.29 -4.09 -5.49
N ALA A 166 -7.17 -4.39 -4.19
CA ALA A 166 -5.92 -4.28 -3.46
C ALA A 166 -4.87 -5.31 -3.93
N ILE A 167 -5.29 -6.52 -4.29
CA ILE A 167 -4.42 -7.58 -4.84
C ILE A 167 -3.84 -7.15 -6.19
N ASP A 168 -4.66 -6.60 -7.10
CA ASP A 168 -4.19 -6.17 -8.42
C ASP A 168 -3.27 -4.95 -8.36
N ASP A 169 -3.59 -3.95 -7.54
CA ASP A 169 -2.70 -2.81 -7.31
C ASP A 169 -1.38 -3.24 -6.65
N ALA A 170 -1.40 -4.13 -5.64
CA ALA A 170 -0.18 -4.60 -4.99
C ALA A 170 0.67 -5.48 -5.93
N LYS A 171 0.03 -6.31 -6.77
CA LYS A 171 0.70 -7.02 -7.89
C LYS A 171 1.34 -6.01 -8.84
N GLN A 172 0.66 -4.93 -9.21
CA GLN A 172 1.22 -3.91 -10.10
C GLN A 172 2.41 -3.16 -9.47
N ALA A 173 2.33 -2.80 -8.18
CA ALA A 173 3.46 -2.23 -7.44
C ALA A 173 4.70 -3.16 -7.47
N SER A 174 4.53 -4.47 -7.24
CA SER A 174 5.63 -5.44 -7.30
C SER A 174 6.19 -5.71 -8.71
N LYS A 175 5.43 -5.42 -9.78
CA LYS A 175 5.92 -5.49 -11.17
C LYS A 175 6.76 -4.26 -11.53
N ILE A 176 6.38 -3.09 -11.01
CA ILE A 176 7.07 -1.82 -11.24
C ILE A 176 8.40 -1.81 -10.49
N ASP A 177 8.41 -2.21 -9.21
CA ASP A 177 9.64 -2.40 -8.44
C ASP A 177 9.59 -3.74 -7.65
N PRO A 178 10.23 -4.80 -8.17
CA PRO A 178 10.38 -6.07 -7.47
C PRO A 178 11.19 -6.02 -6.16
N LYS A 179 11.82 -4.88 -5.83
CA LYS A 179 12.51 -4.67 -4.55
C LYS A 179 11.68 -3.87 -3.55
N PHE A 180 10.46 -3.45 -3.91
CA PHE A 180 9.62 -2.66 -3.02
C PHE A 180 8.88 -3.56 -2.02
N GLY A 181 9.54 -3.90 -0.91
CA GLY A 181 9.01 -4.80 0.14
C GLY A 181 7.58 -4.46 0.61
N LYS A 182 7.20 -3.17 0.63
CA LYS A 182 5.82 -2.75 0.97
C LYS A 182 4.76 -3.29 0.01
N ALA A 183 5.06 -3.49 -1.28
CA ALA A 183 4.14 -4.10 -2.24
C ALA A 183 3.78 -5.54 -1.84
N TYR A 184 4.79 -6.34 -1.46
CA TYR A 184 4.59 -7.70 -0.97
C TYR A 184 3.80 -7.72 0.36
N SER A 185 4.04 -6.75 1.26
CA SER A 185 3.24 -6.61 2.49
C SER A 185 1.78 -6.32 2.21
N ARG A 186 1.46 -5.49 1.21
CA ARG A 186 0.07 -5.21 0.79
C ARG A 186 -0.56 -6.40 0.09
N LEU A 187 0.19 -7.06 -0.80
CA LEU A 187 -0.29 -8.23 -1.54
C LEU A 187 -0.62 -9.40 -0.61
N GLY A 188 0.30 -9.75 0.28
CA GLY A 188 0.08 -10.80 1.28
C GLY A 188 -1.10 -10.48 2.21
N HIS A 189 -1.25 -9.22 2.64
CA HIS A 189 -2.37 -8.80 3.48
C HIS A 189 -3.71 -8.93 2.77
N ALA A 190 -3.82 -8.42 1.53
CA ALA A 190 -5.07 -8.49 0.77
C ALA A 190 -5.44 -9.93 0.37
N LEU A 191 -4.47 -10.77 0.00
CA LEU A 191 -4.69 -12.19 -0.24
C LEU A 191 -5.16 -12.91 1.03
N PHE A 192 -4.53 -12.62 2.18
CA PHE A 192 -4.92 -13.18 3.46
C PHE A 192 -6.37 -12.77 3.83
N SER A 193 -6.74 -11.49 3.68
CA SER A 193 -8.11 -11.02 3.94
C SER A 193 -9.15 -11.64 3.00
N SER A 194 -8.78 -11.95 1.75
CA SER A 194 -9.62 -12.75 0.83
C SER A 194 -9.65 -14.26 1.14
N GLY A 195 -9.01 -14.74 2.21
CA GLY A 195 -8.89 -16.16 2.55
C GLY A 195 -7.97 -16.97 1.63
N ARG A 196 -7.21 -16.31 0.75
CA ARG A 196 -6.31 -16.92 -0.25
C ARG A 196 -4.95 -17.23 0.37
N TYR A 197 -4.96 -18.03 1.44
CA TYR A 197 -3.81 -18.22 2.33
C TYR A 197 -2.57 -18.79 1.65
N GLU A 198 -2.71 -19.66 0.64
CA GLU A 198 -1.60 -20.22 -0.13
C GLU A 198 -0.86 -19.14 -0.95
N GLU A 199 -1.59 -18.34 -1.74
CA GLU A 199 -1.02 -17.17 -2.43
C GLU A 199 -0.45 -16.14 -1.45
N ALA A 200 -1.08 -15.96 -0.27
CA ALA A 200 -0.58 -15.05 0.77
C ALA A 200 0.78 -15.51 1.32
N VAL A 201 0.96 -16.83 1.54
CA VAL A 201 2.25 -17.42 1.92
C VAL A 201 3.31 -17.13 0.85
N GLU A 202 3.02 -17.34 -0.44
CA GLU A 202 3.96 -17.00 -1.52
C GLU A 202 4.33 -15.51 -1.53
N ALA A 203 3.34 -14.63 -1.41
CA ALA A 203 3.54 -13.18 -1.45
C ALA A 203 4.40 -12.71 -0.27
N TYR A 204 4.13 -13.22 0.95
CA TYR A 204 4.94 -12.91 2.11
C TYR A 204 6.35 -13.53 2.06
N GLN A 205 6.54 -14.73 1.46
CA GLN A 205 7.88 -15.30 1.25
C GLN A 205 8.74 -14.40 0.35
N LYS A 206 8.22 -14.02 -0.82
CA LYS A 206 8.90 -13.09 -1.75
C LYS A 206 9.18 -11.74 -1.09
N GLY A 207 8.29 -11.28 -0.20
CA GLY A 207 8.52 -10.11 0.64
C GLY A 207 9.70 -10.28 1.62
N VAL A 208 9.77 -11.40 2.35
CA VAL A 208 10.89 -11.70 3.28
C VAL A 208 12.21 -11.90 2.55
N GLU A 209 12.20 -12.41 1.31
CA GLU A 209 13.39 -12.49 0.45
C GLU A 209 13.91 -11.10 0.04
N VAL A 210 13.00 -10.13 -0.16
CA VAL A 210 13.29 -8.74 -0.55
C VAL A 210 13.70 -7.87 0.65
N ASP A 211 13.06 -8.04 1.80
CA ASP A 211 13.37 -7.33 3.05
C ASP A 211 13.39 -8.33 4.25
N PRO A 212 14.53 -9.02 4.49
CA PRO A 212 14.65 -10.00 5.57
C PRO A 212 14.61 -9.39 6.99
N SER A 213 14.72 -8.08 7.12
CA SER A 213 14.54 -7.33 8.37
C SER A 213 13.06 -7.12 8.73
N ASN A 214 12.14 -7.36 7.81
CA ASN A 214 10.76 -6.93 7.93
C ASN A 214 9.91 -7.83 8.83
N GLU A 215 9.78 -7.46 10.11
CA GLU A 215 8.92 -8.17 11.07
C GLU A 215 7.44 -8.22 10.65
N VAL A 216 6.97 -7.27 9.84
CA VAL A 216 5.63 -7.27 9.26
C VAL A 216 5.45 -8.42 8.27
N LEU A 217 6.41 -8.61 7.35
CA LEU A 217 6.38 -9.71 6.37
C LEU A 217 6.52 -11.08 7.06
N LYS A 218 7.38 -11.19 8.08
CA LYS A 218 7.54 -12.44 8.87
C LYS A 218 6.26 -12.84 9.60
N LYS A 219 5.59 -11.89 10.26
CA LYS A 219 4.33 -12.13 10.98
C LYS A 219 3.20 -12.51 10.02
N GLY A 220 3.09 -11.81 8.89
CA GLY A 220 2.16 -12.16 7.81
C GLY A 220 2.40 -13.58 7.28
N LEU A 221 3.65 -13.95 7.02
CA LEU A 221 4.04 -15.30 6.59
C LEU A 221 3.66 -16.38 7.60
N ALA A 222 3.95 -16.17 8.88
CA ALA A 222 3.66 -17.14 9.94
C ALA A 222 2.15 -17.38 10.08
N ALA A 223 1.37 -16.31 10.19
CA ALA A 223 -0.09 -16.41 10.36
C ALA A 223 -0.80 -16.91 9.10
N SER A 224 -0.27 -16.64 7.89
CA SER A 224 -0.79 -17.23 6.65
C SER A 224 -0.57 -18.76 6.61
N LYS A 225 0.59 -19.25 7.08
CA LYS A 225 0.86 -20.69 7.21
C LYS A 225 -0.03 -21.36 8.26
N GLU A 226 -0.31 -20.66 9.37
CA GLU A 226 -1.20 -21.15 10.44
C GLU A 226 -2.66 -21.28 9.98
N GLN A 227 -3.18 -20.30 9.21
CA GLN A 227 -4.53 -20.44 8.63
C GLN A 227 -4.60 -21.49 7.53
N LEU A 228 -3.53 -21.69 6.75
CA LEU A 228 -3.46 -22.74 5.74
C LEU A 228 -3.46 -24.14 6.38
N SER A 229 -2.73 -24.34 7.49
CA SER A 229 -2.71 -25.62 8.20
C SER A 229 -4.00 -25.90 8.98
N SER A 230 -4.62 -24.89 9.61
CA SER A 230 -5.92 -25.04 10.29
C SER A 230 -7.04 -25.38 9.30
N SER A 231 -7.08 -24.73 8.13
CA SER A 231 -8.03 -25.01 7.04
C SER A 231 -7.85 -26.43 6.46
N SER A 232 -6.60 -26.90 6.37
CA SER A 232 -6.29 -28.27 5.95
C SER A 232 -6.67 -29.32 7.02
N SER A 233 -6.69 -28.93 8.29
CA SER A 233 -7.06 -29.81 9.42
C SER A 233 -8.59 -29.93 9.59
N SER A 234 -9.35 -28.87 9.32
CA SER A 234 -10.81 -28.89 9.43
C SER A 234 -11.48 -29.74 8.34
N SER A 235 -10.93 -29.71 7.12
CA SER A 235 -11.41 -30.52 5.99
C SER A 235 -11.17 -32.03 6.16
N THR A 236 -10.12 -32.44 6.88
CA THR A 236 -9.86 -33.86 7.21
C THR A 236 -10.69 -34.35 8.39
N ALA A 237 -10.99 -33.50 9.38
CA ALA A 237 -11.88 -33.86 10.49
C ALA A 237 -13.34 -34.15 10.05
N ALA A 238 -13.81 -33.48 8.99
CA ALA A 238 -15.17 -33.65 8.46
C ALA A 238 -15.46 -35.03 7.83
N ALA A 239 -14.43 -35.80 7.49
CA ALA A 239 -14.57 -37.11 6.84
C ALA A 239 -14.69 -38.30 7.81
N GLY A 240 -14.70 -38.06 9.13
CA GLY A 240 -14.38 -39.07 10.14
C GLY A 240 -15.28 -39.16 11.37
N ASN A 241 -16.61 -38.99 11.25
CA ASN A 241 -17.51 -39.34 12.36
C ASN A 241 -18.88 -39.89 11.90
N THR A 242 -19.09 -41.19 12.12
CA THR A 242 -20.41 -41.85 12.11
C THR A 242 -20.54 -42.74 13.34
N SER A 243 -21.48 -42.41 14.24
CA SER A 243 -21.71 -43.07 15.54
C SER A 243 -20.59 -42.81 16.58
N SER A 244 -20.86 -42.59 17.88
CA SER A 244 -22.04 -42.91 18.69
C SER A 244 -22.27 -41.88 19.82
N SER A 245 -23.41 -41.98 20.53
CA SER A 245 -23.71 -41.41 21.87
C SER A 245 -23.27 -39.95 22.14
N ARG A 246 -24.19 -38.96 22.15
CA ARG A 246 -25.11 -38.69 23.27
C ARG A 246 -24.43 -38.68 24.65
N ASP A 247 -24.10 -37.50 25.14
CA ASP A 247 -24.57 -37.02 26.44
C ASP A 247 -24.72 -35.49 26.39
N ALA A 248 -25.49 -34.89 27.31
CA ALA A 248 -25.95 -33.50 27.16
C ALA A 248 -25.86 -32.66 28.44
N VAL A 249 -25.40 -31.42 28.30
CA VAL A 249 -25.72 -30.32 29.22
C VAL A 249 -25.89 -29.02 28.43
N SER A 250 -26.73 -28.11 28.91
CA SER A 250 -27.26 -26.95 28.17
C SER A 250 -26.70 -25.61 28.70
N PRO A 251 -27.21 -24.42 28.29
CA PRO A 251 -26.76 -23.75 27.08
C PRO A 251 -26.25 -22.30 27.33
N PRO A 252 -25.52 -21.68 26.39
CA PRO A 252 -25.35 -20.23 26.37
C PRO A 252 -26.64 -19.54 25.87
N THR A 253 -26.97 -18.38 26.45
CA THR A 253 -28.14 -17.56 26.08
C THR A 253 -27.96 -16.85 24.74
N SER A 254 -29.01 -16.81 23.92
CA SER A 254 -29.06 -16.04 22.67
C SER A 254 -29.09 -14.53 22.91
N GLY A 255 -28.17 -13.77 22.29
CA GLY A 255 -28.24 -12.30 22.33
C GLY A 255 -27.13 -11.57 21.56
N GLY A 256 -27.47 -11.05 20.38
CA GLY A 256 -26.60 -10.14 19.61
C GLY A 256 -25.70 -10.83 18.59
N ALA A 257 -25.70 -10.32 17.35
CA ALA A 257 -24.81 -10.78 16.30
C ALA A 257 -23.47 -10.03 16.35
N ASP A 258 -22.36 -10.77 16.42
CA ASP A 258 -21.09 -10.34 15.87
C ASP A 258 -20.49 -11.52 15.09
N ALA A 259 -20.28 -11.32 13.79
CA ALA A 259 -19.88 -12.38 12.86
C ALA A 259 -18.96 -11.81 11.79
N GLY A 260 -17.69 -11.55 12.15
CA GLY A 260 -16.72 -11.08 11.15
C GLY A 260 -15.45 -10.42 11.67
N ALA A 261 -14.79 -10.97 12.70
CA ALA A 261 -13.49 -10.46 13.15
C ALA A 261 -12.53 -11.58 13.62
N GLY A 262 -11.96 -12.33 12.68
CA GLY A 262 -10.79 -13.17 12.96
C GLY A 262 -9.63 -12.27 13.39
N GLY A 263 -9.21 -12.37 14.66
CA GLY A 263 -8.38 -11.36 15.33
C GLY A 263 -6.96 -11.21 14.80
N PHE A 264 -6.78 -10.46 13.70
CA PHE A 264 -5.48 -10.03 13.22
C PHE A 264 -5.02 -8.73 13.90
N PRO A 265 -3.73 -8.60 14.29
CA PRO A 265 -3.21 -7.35 14.82
C PRO A 265 -3.30 -6.26 13.74
N ASN A 266 -3.84 -5.09 14.10
CA ASN A 266 -4.23 -4.02 13.16
C ASN A 266 -3.13 -3.66 12.14
N PHE A 267 -3.28 -4.15 10.91
CA PHE A 267 -2.33 -3.92 9.82
C PHE A 267 -2.57 -2.59 9.06
N GLY A 268 -3.69 -1.91 9.33
CA GLY A 268 -3.95 -0.52 8.96
C GLY A 268 -3.29 0.45 9.94
N GLY A 269 -1.95 0.53 9.93
CA GLY A 269 -1.19 1.21 11.00
C GLY A 269 0.12 1.91 10.63
N ASP A 270 0.45 2.09 9.35
CA ASP A 270 1.69 2.77 8.90
C ASP A 270 1.42 4.21 8.41
N ALA A 271 0.67 4.97 9.21
CA ALA A 271 0.24 6.34 8.93
C ALA A 271 0.37 7.26 10.16
N GLY A 272 1.62 7.60 10.52
CA GLY A 272 1.92 8.72 11.42
C GLY A 272 1.63 8.52 12.93
N GLY A 273 1.37 7.30 13.39
CA GLY A 273 1.28 6.99 14.82
C GLY A 273 2.67 6.80 15.45
N MET A 274 2.88 7.35 16.65
CA MET A 274 4.18 7.28 17.36
C MET A 274 4.64 5.83 17.58
N PRO A 275 5.92 5.49 17.31
CA PRO A 275 6.50 4.29 17.87
C PRO A 275 6.63 4.43 19.39
N ASP A 276 6.34 3.34 20.09
CA ASP A 276 6.81 3.04 21.45
C ASP A 276 6.29 3.88 22.64
N LEU A 277 4.99 4.18 22.68
CA LEU A 277 4.32 4.55 23.95
C LEU A 277 4.39 3.40 24.98
N ALA A 278 4.54 2.15 24.53
CA ALA A 278 4.48 0.95 25.36
C ALA A 278 5.73 0.76 26.25
N ALA A 279 6.95 0.86 25.72
CA ALA A 279 8.16 0.82 26.56
C ALA A 279 8.41 2.17 27.26
N MET A 280 7.93 3.30 26.71
CA MET A 280 7.92 4.58 27.43
C MET A 280 7.14 4.47 28.75
N MET A 281 5.98 3.80 28.75
CA MET A 281 5.19 3.55 29.97
C MET A 281 5.81 2.50 30.91
N ASN A 282 6.71 1.65 30.41
CA ASN A 282 7.43 0.64 31.20
C ASN A 282 8.80 1.12 31.73
N ASN A 283 9.16 2.39 31.52
CA ASN A 283 10.40 2.98 32.04
C ASN A 283 10.20 3.52 33.46
N PRO A 284 10.84 2.94 34.51
CA PRO A 284 10.63 3.35 35.90
C PRO A 284 11.03 4.80 36.18
N MET A 285 11.96 5.37 35.39
CA MET A 285 12.38 6.77 35.52
C MET A 285 11.26 7.74 35.12
N ILE A 286 10.46 7.38 34.11
CA ILE A 286 9.31 8.18 33.65
C ILE A 286 8.15 8.06 34.64
N ALA A 287 7.92 6.86 35.20
CA ALA A 287 6.94 6.66 36.27
C ALA A 287 7.27 7.52 37.52
N GLN A 288 8.53 7.55 37.95
CA GLN A 288 8.97 8.42 39.04
C GLN A 288 8.82 9.92 38.71
N MET A 289 9.13 10.34 37.49
CA MET A 289 8.95 11.73 37.06
C MET A 289 7.47 12.15 37.05
N ALA A 290 6.57 11.28 36.57
CA ALA A 290 5.13 11.50 36.60
C ALA A 290 4.57 11.55 38.03
N GLN A 291 5.05 10.67 38.92
CA GLN A 291 4.67 10.69 40.34
C GLN A 291 5.08 12.02 41.01
N ASN A 292 6.28 12.52 40.70
CA ASN A 292 6.80 13.76 41.26
C ASN A 292 6.10 15.02 40.69
N LEU A 293 5.60 14.96 39.45
CA LEU A 293 4.72 15.96 38.85
C LEU A 293 3.31 15.97 39.47
N MET A 294 2.69 14.79 39.65
CA MET A 294 1.40 14.68 40.36
C MET A 294 1.47 15.17 41.81
N SER A 295 2.64 15.03 42.46
CA SER A 295 2.85 15.47 43.83
C SER A 295 3.01 17.00 43.98
N ASN A 296 3.32 17.71 42.89
CA ASN A 296 3.69 19.13 42.92
C ASN A 296 2.89 19.94 41.86
N PRO A 297 1.61 20.27 42.11
CA PRO A 297 0.76 20.96 41.13
C PRO A 297 1.32 22.31 40.66
N ASP A 298 2.00 23.07 41.53
CA ASP A 298 2.65 24.34 41.18
C ASP A 298 3.79 24.17 40.15
N SER A 299 4.43 22.99 40.10
CA SER A 299 5.46 22.70 39.10
C SER A 299 4.87 22.57 37.69
N LEU A 300 3.67 22.02 37.57
CA LEU A 300 2.92 21.92 36.31
C LEU A 300 2.43 23.31 35.85
N ALA A 301 1.94 24.13 36.77
CA ALA A 301 1.56 25.52 36.48
C ALA A 301 2.76 26.36 36.00
N SER A 302 3.91 26.21 36.67
CA SER A 302 5.16 26.91 36.29
C SER A 302 5.72 26.41 34.95
N LEU A 303 5.55 25.13 34.61
CA LEU A 303 5.85 24.58 33.28
C LEU A 303 4.93 25.18 32.20
N MET A 304 3.61 25.15 32.38
CA MET A 304 2.66 25.67 31.40
C MET A 304 2.79 27.19 31.17
N ASN A 305 3.23 27.93 32.18
CA ASN A 305 3.46 29.38 32.08
C ASN A 305 4.88 29.74 31.60
N ASN A 306 5.73 28.76 31.24
CA ASN A 306 7.08 29.00 30.75
C ASN A 306 7.06 29.38 29.25
N PRO A 307 7.55 30.58 28.85
CA PRO A 307 7.50 31.02 27.46
C PRO A 307 8.34 30.15 26.51
N MET A 308 9.42 29.53 26.99
CA MET A 308 10.22 28.60 26.20
C MET A 308 9.45 27.30 25.92
N LEU A 309 8.59 26.85 26.85
CA LEU A 309 7.75 25.67 26.63
C LEU A 309 6.65 25.95 25.61
N ARG A 310 6.11 27.19 25.56
CA ARG A 310 5.21 27.62 24.47
C ARG A 310 5.91 27.62 23.11
N GLN A 311 7.11 28.19 22.99
CA GLN A 311 7.86 28.15 21.73
C GLN A 311 8.26 26.72 21.32
N ALA A 312 8.57 25.85 22.28
CA ALA A 312 8.79 24.41 22.02
C ALA A 312 7.50 23.72 21.54
N ALA A 313 6.37 23.99 22.18
CA ALA A 313 5.06 23.44 21.78
C ALA A 313 4.57 23.98 20.42
N GLU A 314 4.86 25.24 20.09
CA GLU A 314 4.56 25.85 18.79
C GLU A 314 5.45 25.25 17.69
N ARG A 315 6.73 24.95 17.97
CA ARG A 315 7.61 24.18 17.06
C ARG A 315 7.17 22.72 16.89
N PHE A 316 6.72 22.07 17.96
CA PHE A 316 6.26 20.68 17.96
C PHE A 316 4.88 20.50 17.30
N GLY A 317 3.95 21.44 17.55
CA GLY A 317 2.64 21.50 16.90
C GLY A 317 2.71 21.88 15.41
N GLY A 318 3.84 22.42 14.93
CA GLY A 318 4.11 22.74 13.54
C GLY A 318 4.34 21.52 12.61
N GLY A 319 4.23 20.29 13.11
CA GLY A 319 4.34 19.07 12.30
C GLY A 319 5.78 18.58 12.06
N GLY A 320 6.77 19.19 12.69
CA GLY A 320 8.13 18.63 12.80
C GLY A 320 8.21 17.63 13.95
N GLY A 321 8.67 16.40 13.68
CA GLY A 321 8.96 15.41 14.71
C GLY A 321 10.05 15.88 15.68
N MET A 322 10.22 15.19 16.82
CA MET A 322 11.27 15.54 17.78
C MET A 322 12.65 15.62 17.09
N PRO A 323 13.42 16.70 17.33
CA PRO A 323 14.85 16.70 17.02
C PRO A 323 15.54 15.48 17.64
N ASP A 324 16.52 14.92 16.92
CA ASP A 324 17.35 13.81 17.40
C ASP A 324 17.91 14.15 18.79
N MET A 325 17.86 13.20 19.73
CA MET A 325 18.40 13.35 21.08
C MET A 325 19.89 13.74 21.06
N ASN A 326 20.64 13.29 20.05
CA ASN A 326 22.03 13.65 19.84
C ASN A 326 22.21 15.10 19.32
N ALA A 327 21.22 15.66 18.64
CA ALA A 327 21.18 17.09 18.30
C ALA A 327 20.78 17.94 19.52
N MET A 328 19.78 17.50 20.29
CA MET A 328 19.38 18.16 21.54
C MET A 328 20.53 18.25 22.56
N MET A 329 21.29 17.16 22.75
CA MET A 329 22.40 17.14 23.71
C MET A 329 23.59 18.05 23.30
N ASN A 330 23.64 18.48 22.04
CA ASN A 330 24.60 19.44 21.51
C ASN A 330 24.05 20.88 21.41
N ASP A 331 22.78 21.13 21.75
CA ASP A 331 22.19 22.47 21.75
C ASP A 331 22.72 23.29 22.95
N PRO A 332 23.37 24.46 22.74
CA PRO A 332 23.86 25.31 23.82
C PRO A 332 22.77 25.72 24.82
N ALA A 333 21.56 26.03 24.34
CA ALA A 333 20.47 26.48 25.20
C ALA A 333 19.96 25.36 26.12
N LEU A 334 19.95 24.11 25.63
CA LEU A 334 19.61 22.95 26.45
C LEU A 334 20.73 22.64 27.46
N ARG A 335 22.00 22.84 27.08
CA ARG A 335 23.14 22.61 27.97
C ARG A 335 23.22 23.62 29.12
N ASP A 336 22.87 24.89 28.87
CA ASP A 336 22.79 25.91 29.92
C ASP A 336 21.51 25.76 30.78
N MET A 337 20.39 25.31 30.20
CA MET A 337 19.21 24.89 30.97
C MET A 337 19.56 23.73 31.92
N ALA A 338 20.24 22.69 31.42
CA ALA A 338 20.69 21.57 32.23
C ALA A 338 21.66 22.02 33.33
N ARG A 339 22.53 23.01 33.08
CA ARG A 339 23.41 23.60 34.11
C ARG A 339 22.64 24.32 35.21
N ASN A 340 21.68 25.18 34.85
CA ASN A 340 20.87 25.90 35.85
C ASN A 340 19.98 24.96 36.67
N PHE A 341 19.45 23.90 36.05
CA PHE A 341 18.57 22.95 36.73
C PHE A 341 19.35 21.94 37.58
N MET A 342 20.40 21.31 37.03
CA MET A 342 21.21 20.30 37.74
C MET A 342 22.17 20.94 38.76
N GLY A 343 22.61 22.18 38.53
CA GLY A 343 23.42 22.96 39.48
C GLY A 343 22.62 23.51 40.67
N GLY A 344 21.28 23.48 40.61
CA GLY A 344 20.41 24.00 41.68
C GLY A 344 20.39 23.15 42.96
N ALA A 345 20.65 21.84 42.86
CA ALA A 345 20.53 20.89 43.96
C ALA A 345 21.76 20.84 44.91
N GLY A 346 22.58 21.90 44.96
CA GLY A 346 23.91 21.91 45.59
C GLY A 346 24.12 22.86 46.78
N ARG A 347 23.10 23.58 47.25
CA ARG A 347 23.20 24.51 48.40
C ARG A 347 21.95 24.47 49.28
N GLY A 348 21.99 23.71 50.38
CA GLY A 348 20.85 23.68 51.32
C GLY A 348 20.87 22.68 52.48
N ALA A 349 22.02 22.16 52.91
CA ALA A 349 22.08 21.14 53.98
C ALA A 349 23.35 21.21 54.87
N GLY A 350 23.62 22.39 55.45
CA GLY A 350 24.59 22.55 56.54
C GLY A 350 23.84 22.77 57.86
N GLY A 351 23.77 21.75 58.72
CA GLY A 351 22.95 21.78 59.94
C GLY A 351 23.50 22.71 61.04
N ALA A 352 22.60 23.24 61.87
CA ALA A 352 22.96 24.03 63.04
C ALA A 352 23.35 23.13 64.24
N GLY A 353 24.36 23.53 65.01
CA GLY A 353 24.74 22.84 66.26
C GLY A 353 25.80 23.60 67.05
N GLN A 354 25.47 24.00 68.29
CA GLN A 354 26.27 24.71 69.32
C GLN A 354 27.03 26.00 68.88
N GLY A 355 27.07 27.09 69.66
CA GLY A 355 26.55 27.31 71.02
C GLY A 355 27.58 27.01 72.11
N GLY A 356 28.57 27.89 72.30
CA GLY A 356 29.59 27.72 73.34
C GLY A 356 30.65 28.83 73.41
N ASN A 357 30.44 29.80 74.31
CA ASN A 357 31.41 30.58 75.10
C ASN A 357 32.92 30.68 74.73
N ASN A 358 33.36 31.95 74.75
CA ASN A 358 34.53 32.47 75.49
C ASN A 358 36.00 32.16 75.10
N ASN A 359 36.66 33.26 74.69
CA ASN A 359 37.87 33.85 75.32
C ASN A 359 39.28 33.48 74.79
N ASN A 360 40.19 34.48 74.90
CA ASN A 360 41.65 34.43 74.69
C ASN A 360 42.17 34.15 73.25
N MET A 361 43.33 34.68 72.81
CA MET A 361 44.23 35.69 73.41
C MET A 361 45.00 36.50 72.33
N TYR A 362 45.80 37.48 72.77
CA TYR A 362 46.88 38.13 72.01
C TYR A 362 47.88 37.13 71.41
N GLY A 363 48.55 37.51 70.31
CA GLY A 363 49.69 36.79 69.73
C GLY A 363 50.00 37.24 68.31
#